data_AF-W0A8Z3-F1
#
_entry.id   AF-W0A8Z3-F1
#
_cell.length_a   1.000
_cell.length_b   1.000
_cell.length_c   1.000
_cell.angle_alpha   90.00
_cell.angle_beta   90.00
_cell.angle_gamma   90.00
#
_symmetry.space_group_name_H-M   'P 1'
#
loop_
_entity.id
_entity.type
_entity.pdbx_description
1 polymer ?
#
loop_
_entity_poly.entity_id
_entity_poly.type
_entity_poly.pdbx_seq_one_letter_code
_entity_poly.pdbx_strand_id
1 'polypeptide(L)'
;MSASNVVKLPTASPRKVQQRYNRESRAEMARLRTETQWPHKAEPPTIRIGRKRAELISRMDTGPDYLILMAILGVLTPGQQLEVRKALTAWATVRKGEMYEQALASVISHVGSFGERFDIQRALDEVRS
;
A
#
# COMPACT_ATOMS: atom_id res chain seq x y z
N MET A 1 48.66 -5.61 -45.24
CA MET A 1 47.77 -6.70 -44.77
C MET A 1 48.42 -7.32 -43.54
N SER A 2 47.94 -7.02 -42.33
CA SER A 2 48.37 -7.76 -41.12
C SER A 2 47.17 -8.53 -40.58
N ALA A 3 47.30 -9.85 -40.51
CA ALA A 3 46.33 -10.72 -39.87
C ALA A 3 46.55 -10.63 -38.36
N SER A 4 45.55 -10.15 -37.61
CA SER A 4 45.61 -10.13 -36.15
C SER A 4 45.45 -11.57 -35.62
N ASN A 5 46.52 -12.12 -35.06
CA ASN A 5 46.48 -13.38 -34.33
C ASN A 5 45.80 -13.14 -32.97
N VAL A 6 44.48 -13.35 -32.91
CA VAL A 6 43.75 -13.42 -31.64
C VAL A 6 43.64 -14.89 -31.24
N VAL A 7 44.53 -15.33 -30.35
CA VAL A 7 44.47 -16.67 -29.74
C VAL A 7 43.45 -16.61 -28.60
N LYS A 8 42.29 -17.29 -28.75
CA LYS A 8 41.32 -17.44 -27.67
C LYS A 8 41.89 -18.35 -26.57
N LEU A 9 42.04 -17.81 -25.37
CA LEU A 9 42.37 -18.60 -24.18
C LEU A 9 41.21 -19.58 -23.87
N PRO A 10 41.50 -20.80 -23.38
CA PRO A 10 40.47 -21.74 -23.00
C PRO A 10 39.66 -21.17 -21.83
N THR A 11 38.42 -20.76 -22.09
CA THR A 11 37.49 -20.35 -21.03
C THR A 11 37.16 -21.56 -20.18
N ALA A 12 37.41 -21.49 -18.87
CA ALA A 12 37.15 -22.57 -17.93
C ALA A 12 35.73 -23.14 -18.15
N SER A 13 35.64 -24.44 -18.39
CA SER A 13 34.36 -25.13 -18.58
C SER A 13 33.46 -24.94 -17.36
N PRO A 14 32.15 -24.64 -17.52
CA PRO A 14 31.26 -24.37 -16.40
C PRO A 14 31.28 -25.53 -15.40
N ARG A 15 31.69 -25.27 -14.16
CA ARG A 15 31.61 -26.30 -13.11
C ARG A 15 30.13 -26.60 -12.85
N LYS A 16 29.72 -27.85 -13.07
CA LYS A 16 28.41 -28.34 -12.61
C LYS A 16 28.38 -28.29 -11.09
N VAL A 17 27.75 -27.26 -10.52
CA VAL A 17 27.47 -27.18 -9.09
C VAL A 17 26.50 -28.32 -8.74
N GLN A 18 26.94 -29.29 -7.94
CA GLN A 18 26.09 -30.38 -7.50
C GLN A 18 25.03 -29.85 -6.52
N GLN A 19 23.86 -29.50 -7.02
CA GLN A 19 22.74 -28.92 -6.25
C GLN A 19 21.96 -29.96 -5.41
N ARG A 20 22.56 -31.08 -5.00
CA ARG A 20 21.84 -32.14 -4.26
C ARG A 20 21.20 -31.60 -2.97
N TYR A 21 21.93 -30.76 -2.23
CA TYR A 21 21.48 -30.18 -0.95
C TYR A 21 20.49 -29.02 -1.09
N ASN A 22 20.37 -28.39 -2.27
CA ASN A 22 19.46 -27.26 -2.46
C ASN A 22 18.00 -27.67 -2.53
N ARG A 23 17.69 -28.90 -2.94
CA ARG A 23 16.30 -29.35 -3.07
C ARG A 23 15.66 -29.59 -1.71
N GLU A 24 16.38 -30.29 -0.83
CA GLU A 24 15.93 -30.59 0.53
C GLU A 24 15.86 -29.31 1.37
N SER A 25 16.89 -28.46 1.31
CA SER A 25 16.90 -27.16 1.98
C SER A 25 15.74 -26.25 1.52
N ARG A 26 15.40 -26.25 0.21
CA ARG A 26 14.23 -25.49 -0.28
C ARG A 26 12.90 -26.07 0.23
N ALA A 27 12.79 -27.40 0.31
CA ALA A 27 11.59 -28.06 0.82
C ALA A 27 11.41 -27.82 2.33
N GLU A 28 12.50 -27.86 3.09
CA GLU A 28 12.54 -27.55 4.52
C GLU A 28 12.19 -26.07 4.78
N MET A 29 12.76 -25.14 4.01
CA MET A 29 12.40 -23.72 4.08
C MET A 29 10.94 -23.45 3.69
N ALA A 30 10.37 -24.21 2.75
CA ALA A 30 8.95 -24.11 2.40
C ALA A 30 8.05 -24.62 3.55
N ARG A 31 8.42 -25.73 4.20
CA ARG A 31 7.74 -26.26 5.38
C ARG A 31 7.82 -25.29 6.57
N LEU A 32 9.00 -24.76 6.86
CA LEU A 32 9.19 -23.75 7.90
C LEU A 32 8.37 -22.48 7.60
N ARG A 33 8.21 -22.06 6.34
CA ARG A 33 7.32 -20.92 6.02
C ARG A 33 5.83 -21.21 6.25
N THR A 34 5.40 -22.46 6.13
CA THR A 34 4.02 -22.87 6.42
C THR A 34 3.77 -23.15 7.91
N GLU A 35 4.76 -23.72 8.62
CA GLU A 35 4.66 -24.13 10.02
C GLU A 35 5.01 -23.00 11.00
N THR A 36 6.05 -22.21 10.69
CA THR A 36 6.47 -21.00 11.43
C THR A 36 5.80 -19.73 10.90
N GLN A 37 4.68 -19.88 10.19
CA GLN A 37 3.88 -18.74 9.78
C GLN A 37 3.40 -18.06 11.06
N TRP A 38 3.96 -16.87 11.36
CA TRP A 38 3.47 -16.03 12.45
C TRP A 38 1.93 -16.02 12.38
N PRO A 39 1.23 -16.25 13.51
CA PRO A 39 -0.20 -16.61 13.54
C PRO A 39 -1.09 -15.61 12.79
N HIS A 40 -0.58 -14.40 12.58
CA HIS A 40 -1.13 -13.44 11.64
C HIS A 40 -0.10 -13.18 10.55
N LYS A 41 -0.46 -13.47 9.28
CA LYS A 41 0.24 -12.88 8.14
C LYS A 41 0.21 -11.37 8.36
N ALA A 42 1.37 -10.73 8.47
CA ALA A 42 1.45 -9.29 8.60
C ALA A 42 0.73 -8.66 7.41
N GLU A 43 -0.36 -7.94 7.67
CA GLU A 43 -1.08 -7.27 6.60
C GLU A 43 -0.19 -6.17 5.99
N PRO A 44 -0.17 -6.05 4.66
CA PRO A 44 0.47 -4.93 3.99
C PRO A 44 -0.02 -3.59 4.57
N PRO A 45 0.86 -2.59 4.76
CA PRO A 45 0.47 -1.29 5.31
C PRO A 45 -0.67 -0.61 4.56
N THR A 46 -0.76 -0.79 3.24
CA THR A 46 -1.82 -0.23 2.39
C THR A 46 -3.20 -0.77 2.78
N ILE A 47 -3.31 -2.09 2.95
CA ILE A 47 -4.56 -2.76 3.35
C ILE A 47 -4.98 -2.28 4.75
N ARG A 48 -4.04 -2.24 5.69
CA ARG A 48 -4.31 -1.78 7.06
C ARG A 48 -4.78 -0.33 7.11
N ILE A 49 -4.15 0.56 6.34
CA ILE A 49 -4.54 1.98 6.26
C ILE A 49 -5.89 2.13 5.57
N GLY A 50 -6.13 1.38 4.48
CA GLY A 50 -7.40 1.35 3.77
C GLY A 50 -8.55 0.93 4.68
N ARG A 51 -8.39 -0.16 5.44
CA ARG A 51 -9.37 -0.64 6.42
C ARG A 51 -9.66 0.39 7.50
N LYS A 52 -8.61 0.97 8.13
CA LYS A 52 -8.81 2.02 9.14
C LYS A 52 -9.63 3.20 8.59
N ARG A 53 -9.33 3.64 7.36
CA ARG A 53 -10.07 4.74 6.71
C ARG A 53 -11.51 4.36 6.36
N ALA A 54 -11.72 3.13 5.89
CA ALA A 54 -13.05 2.62 5.61
C ALA A 54 -13.93 2.56 6.87
N GLU A 55 -13.37 2.11 8.00
CA GLU A 55 -14.06 2.12 9.30
C GLU A 55 -14.42 3.53 9.77
N LEU A 56 -13.51 4.50 9.60
CA LEU A 56 -13.78 5.90 9.94
C LEU A 56 -14.92 6.47 9.09
N ILE A 57 -14.91 6.18 7.78
CA ILE A 57 -15.96 6.63 6.86
C ILE A 57 -17.29 5.93 7.17
N SER A 58 -17.29 4.64 7.50
CA SER A 58 -18.52 3.89 7.77
C SER A 58 -19.23 4.31 9.05
N ARG A 59 -18.48 4.84 10.02
CA ARG A 59 -19.01 5.39 11.29
C ARG A 59 -19.40 6.85 11.22
N MET A 60 -19.05 7.53 10.13
CA MET A 60 -19.30 8.94 9.99
C MET A 60 -20.77 9.14 9.69
N ASP A 61 -21.48 9.86 10.57
CA ASP A 61 -22.84 10.28 10.29
C ASP A 61 -22.81 11.16 9.04
N THR A 62 -23.54 10.76 7.99
CA THR A 62 -23.77 11.57 6.79
C THR A 62 -24.71 12.74 7.11
N GLY A 63 -24.25 13.61 8.00
CA GLY A 63 -24.91 14.85 8.39
C GLY A 63 -24.66 15.99 7.39
N PRO A 64 -25.28 17.15 7.61
CA PRO A 64 -25.13 18.32 6.74
C PRO A 64 -23.67 18.78 6.60
N ASP A 65 -22.87 18.69 7.65
CA ASP A 65 -21.46 19.11 7.65
C ASP A 65 -20.62 18.29 6.65
N TYR A 66 -20.92 17.00 6.50
CA TYR A 66 -20.25 16.15 5.53
C TYR A 66 -20.60 16.56 4.10
N LEU A 67 -21.88 16.83 3.82
CA LEU A 67 -22.32 17.28 2.51
C LEU A 67 -21.69 18.64 2.15
N ILE A 68 -21.56 19.53 3.13
CA ILE A 68 -20.87 20.82 2.97
C ILE A 68 -19.39 20.60 2.64
N LEU A 69 -18.69 19.71 3.36
CA LEU A 69 -17.29 19.39 3.08
C LEU A 69 -17.12 18.88 1.64
N MET A 70 -17.97 17.96 1.19
CA MET A 70 -17.91 17.41 -0.17
C MET A 70 -18.23 18.47 -1.23
N ALA A 71 -19.19 19.35 -0.96
CA ALA A 71 -19.51 20.48 -1.84
C ALA A 71 -18.34 21.47 -1.96
N ILE A 72 -17.70 21.81 -0.84
CA ILE A 72 -16.50 22.67 -0.82
C ILE A 72 -15.39 22.03 -1.66
N LEU A 73 -15.08 20.75 -1.42
CA LEU A 73 -14.04 20.05 -2.17
C LEU A 73 -14.31 20.02 -3.67
N GLY A 74 -15.58 19.88 -4.08
CA GLY A 74 -15.98 19.87 -5.50
C GLY A 74 -15.75 21.20 -6.23
N VAL A 75 -15.69 22.33 -5.52
CA VAL A 75 -15.46 23.66 -6.11
C VAL A 75 -13.98 24.03 -6.11
N LEU A 76 -13.19 23.46 -5.20
CA LEU A 76 -11.76 23.76 -5.08
C LEU A 76 -10.96 23.21 -6.27
N THR A 77 -9.94 23.96 -6.67
CA THR A 77 -8.95 23.48 -7.65
C THR A 77 -8.11 22.34 -7.06
N PRO A 78 -7.51 21.46 -7.88
CA PRO A 78 -6.67 20.36 -7.38
C PRO A 78 -5.53 20.82 -6.45
N GLY A 79 -4.93 21.98 -6.71
CA GLY A 79 -3.90 22.57 -5.84
C GLY A 79 -4.44 22.96 -4.47
N GLN A 80 -5.63 23.57 -4.42
CA GLN A 80 -6.28 23.94 -3.15
C GLN A 80 -6.74 22.72 -2.37
N GLN A 81 -7.27 21.69 -3.05
CA GLN A 81 -7.64 20.43 -2.41
C GLN A 81 -6.43 19.76 -1.75
N LEU A 82 -5.25 19.83 -2.38
CA LEU A 82 -4.00 19.32 -1.80
C LEU A 82 -3.61 20.09 -0.53
N GLU A 83 -3.76 21.41 -0.50
CA GLU A 83 -3.50 22.21 0.70
C GLU A 83 -4.47 21.88 1.83
N VAL A 84 -5.76 21.69 1.52
CA VAL A 84 -6.76 21.21 2.50
C VAL A 84 -6.37 19.84 3.07
N ARG A 85 -5.95 18.91 2.20
CA ARG A 85 -5.46 17.58 2.63
C ARG A 85 -4.25 17.70 3.56
N LYS A 86 -3.28 18.57 3.25
CA LYS A 86 -2.09 18.80 4.10
C LYS A 86 -2.49 19.36 5.47
N ALA A 87 -3.35 20.37 5.51
CA ALA A 87 -3.84 20.97 6.74
C ALA A 87 -4.56 19.94 7.62
N LEU A 88 -5.47 19.16 7.03
CA LEU A 88 -6.19 18.08 7.73
C LEU A 88 -5.25 16.97 8.22
N THR A 89 -4.22 16.61 7.44
CA THR A 89 -3.21 15.62 7.86
C THR A 89 -2.47 16.09 9.11
N ALA A 90 -2.06 17.37 9.13
CA ALA A 90 -1.40 17.96 10.28
C ALA A 90 -2.32 17.97 11.51
N TRP A 91 -3.59 18.38 11.34
CA TRP A 91 -4.56 18.43 12.44
C TRP A 91 -4.90 17.04 12.98
N ALA A 92 -5.14 16.05 12.11
CA ALA A 92 -5.39 14.67 12.53
C ALA A 92 -4.21 14.10 13.34
N THR A 93 -2.98 14.42 12.94
CA THR A 93 -1.77 13.96 13.62
C THR A 93 -1.57 14.62 14.99
N VAL A 94 -1.79 15.95 15.08
CA VAL A 94 -1.53 16.74 16.28
C VAL A 94 -2.67 16.62 17.30
N ARG A 95 -3.92 16.72 16.84
CA ARG A 95 -5.10 16.79 17.71
C ARG A 95 -5.70 15.43 18.02
N LYS A 96 -5.42 14.40 17.21
CA LYS A 96 -5.89 13.00 17.38
C LYS A 96 -7.39 12.88 17.64
N GLY A 97 -8.20 13.79 17.09
CA GLY A 97 -9.65 13.76 17.21
C GLY A 97 -10.27 12.93 16.09
N GLU A 98 -11.24 12.07 16.43
CA GLU A 98 -11.93 11.20 15.47
C GLU A 98 -12.54 12.01 14.32
N MET A 99 -13.15 13.16 14.60
CA MET A 99 -13.67 14.09 13.58
C MET A 99 -12.62 14.50 12.53
N TYR A 100 -11.38 14.77 12.96
CA TYR A 100 -10.30 15.13 12.03
C TYR A 100 -9.82 13.93 11.21
N GLU A 101 -9.79 12.73 11.81
CA GLU A 101 -9.45 11.50 11.09
C GLU A 101 -10.53 11.13 10.07
N GLN A 102 -11.81 11.31 10.41
CA GLN A 102 -12.96 11.10 9.53
C GLN A 102 -12.97 12.09 8.35
N ALA A 103 -12.76 13.38 8.63
CA ALA A 103 -12.65 14.40 7.59
C ALA A 103 -11.47 14.11 6.65
N LEU A 104 -10.31 13.73 7.18
CA LEU A 104 -9.15 13.35 6.38
C LEU A 104 -9.42 12.10 5.53
N ALA A 105 -10.04 11.07 6.09
CA ALA A 105 -10.42 9.86 5.36
C ALA A 105 -11.36 10.19 4.18
N SER A 106 -12.31 11.08 4.40
CA SER A 106 -13.23 11.58 3.37
C SER A 106 -12.55 12.37 2.26
N VAL A 107 -11.61 13.25 2.61
CA VAL A 107 -10.85 14.00 1.60
C VAL A 107 -9.99 13.06 0.77
N ILE A 108 -9.39 12.03 1.38
CA ILE A 108 -8.57 11.06 0.65
C ILE A 108 -9.42 10.14 -0.22
N SER A 109 -10.63 9.75 0.21
CA SER A 109 -11.52 8.96 -0.65
C SER A 109 -11.97 9.75 -1.88
N HIS A 110 -12.05 11.08 -1.79
CA HIS A 110 -12.45 11.93 -2.92
C HIS A 110 -11.27 12.34 -3.82
N VAL A 111 -10.20 12.88 -3.23
CA VAL A 111 -9.08 13.54 -3.92
C VAL A 111 -7.77 12.71 -3.89
N GLY A 112 -7.79 11.55 -3.22
CA GLY A 112 -6.63 10.66 -3.18
C GLY A 112 -6.18 10.17 -4.56
N SER A 113 -4.98 9.62 -4.60
CA SER A 113 -4.50 8.90 -5.78
C SER A 113 -5.45 7.74 -6.13
N PHE A 114 -5.43 7.29 -7.38
CA PHE A 114 -6.27 6.18 -7.82
C PHE A 114 -6.11 4.94 -6.92
N GLY A 115 -4.87 4.58 -6.56
CA GLY A 115 -4.59 3.45 -5.66
C GLY A 115 -5.18 3.65 -4.26
N GLU A 116 -5.02 4.84 -3.67
CA GLU A 116 -5.60 5.14 -2.35
C GLU A 116 -7.13 5.02 -2.37
N ARG A 117 -7.79 5.51 -3.42
CA ARG A 117 -9.25 5.43 -3.55
C ARG A 117 -9.72 3.99 -3.76
N PHE A 118 -9.02 3.23 -4.59
CA PHE A 118 -9.32 1.82 -4.82
C PHE A 118 -9.18 0.99 -3.54
N ASP A 119 -8.09 1.18 -2.79
CA ASP A 119 -7.85 0.47 -1.53
C ASP A 119 -8.94 0.79 -0.49
N ILE A 120 -9.37 2.06 -0.40
CA ILE A 120 -10.46 2.47 0.48
C ILE A 120 -11.80 1.87 0.03
N GLN A 121 -12.11 1.90 -1.26
CA GLN A 121 -13.37 1.37 -1.79
C GLN A 121 -13.48 -0.13 -1.53
N ARG A 122 -12.42 -0.88 -1.84
CA ARG A 122 -12.35 -2.32 -1.55
C ARG A 122 -12.57 -2.59 -0.06
N ALA A 123 -11.92 -1.80 0.81
CA ALA A 123 -12.07 -1.97 2.24
C ALA A 123 -13.49 -1.59 2.74
N LEU A 124 -14.15 -0.60 2.13
CA LEU A 124 -15.54 -0.27 2.42
C LEU A 124 -16.50 -1.41 2.07
N ASP A 125 -16.24 -2.11 0.96
CA ASP A 125 -17.04 -3.27 0.56
C ASP A 125 -16.87 -4.42 1.58
N GLU A 126 -15.64 -4.65 2.07
CA GLU A 126 -15.34 -5.64 3.11
C GLU A 126 -15.96 -5.30 4.49
N VAL A 127 -16.06 -4.02 4.84
CA VAL A 127 -16.67 -3.59 6.13
C VAL A 127 -18.20 -3.69 6.11
N ARG A 128 -18.81 -3.64 4.91
CA ARG A 128 -20.27 -3.67 4.74
C ARG A 128 -20.85 -5.07 4.51
N SER A 129 -20.01 -6.04 4.14
CA SER A 129 -20.37 -7.46 3.99
C SER A 129 -20.43 -8.19 5.31
#